data_AF-A0A5D2KW43-F1
#
_entry.id   AF-A0A5D2KW43-F1
#
_cell.length_a   1.000
_cell.length_b   1.000
_cell.length_c   1.000
_cell.angle_alpha   90.00
_cell.angle_beta   90.00
_cell.angle_gamma   90.00
#
_symmetry.space_group_name_H-M   'P 1'
#
loop_
_entity.id
_entity.type
_entity.pdbx_description
1 polymer ?
#
loop_
_entity_poly.entity_id
_entity_poly.type
_entity_poly.pdbx_seq_one_letter_code
_entity_poly.pdbx_strand_id
1 'polypeptide(L)'
;MMGGFWLRVPMTAFLAANILIFTAPMKALAETCEADNSFFNMPLLLFVALIGATVGGLLARQRKGELQRVNEQLRQINAALRRQAKIESYAPSLSYAPIGGRISEKEVIVDPRKEELISRLKSGKNFLRNQELEKAFLEFKTALELAKSLKDPIEEKKAARGLGASLQRQGKYQEAIQYHSMVLAISDREGEDSGNTEAYGAIADCYTELGDLEKAGIFYDKYIARLETD
;
A
#
# COMPACT_ATOMS: atom_id res chain seq x y z
N MET A 1 9.72 -53.09 -15.13
CA MET A 1 9.27 -53.04 -16.53
C MET A 1 8.31 -51.87 -16.69
N MET A 2 8.62 -50.98 -17.64
CA MET A 2 7.75 -50.01 -18.36
C MET A 2 7.05 -48.93 -17.51
N GLY A 3 7.24 -47.62 -17.69
CA GLY A 3 7.80 -46.84 -18.79
C GLY A 3 6.77 -45.80 -19.23
N GLY A 4 6.93 -44.54 -18.79
CA GLY A 4 5.96 -43.46 -18.99
C GLY A 4 5.97 -42.87 -20.42
N PHE A 5 4.78 -42.50 -20.91
CA PHE A 5 4.59 -41.84 -22.21
C PHE A 5 4.36 -40.34 -22.02
N TRP A 6 5.34 -39.54 -22.46
CA TRP A 6 5.22 -38.08 -22.62
C TRP A 6 4.66 -37.78 -24.01
N LEU A 7 3.46 -37.19 -24.10
CA LEU A 7 2.91 -36.71 -25.37
C LEU A 7 3.50 -35.33 -25.68
N ARG A 8 4.61 -35.29 -26.43
CA ARG A 8 5.17 -34.06 -27.03
C ARG A 8 4.30 -33.66 -28.22
N VAL A 9 3.49 -32.62 -28.06
CA VAL A 9 2.79 -31.98 -29.20
C VAL A 9 3.81 -31.12 -29.96
N PRO A 10 4.05 -31.36 -31.26
CA PRO A 10 5.06 -30.61 -31.99
C PRO A 10 4.57 -29.18 -32.31
N MET A 11 5.47 -28.21 -32.14
CA MET A 11 5.26 -26.77 -32.36
C MET A 11 4.76 -26.44 -33.80
N THR A 12 4.92 -27.37 -34.73
CA THR A 12 4.44 -27.27 -36.12
C THR A 12 2.92 -27.25 -36.25
N ALA A 13 2.18 -27.84 -35.30
CA ALA A 13 0.72 -27.84 -35.31
C ALA A 13 0.13 -26.45 -34.99
N PHE A 14 0.85 -25.64 -34.20
CA PHE A 14 0.38 -24.31 -33.78
C PHE A 14 0.60 -23.24 -34.86
N LEU A 15 1.62 -23.39 -35.69
CA LEU A 15 1.89 -22.48 -36.81
C LEU A 15 0.95 -22.73 -37.99
N ALA A 16 0.60 -23.99 -38.27
CA ALA A 16 -0.35 -24.32 -39.34
C ALA A 16 -1.76 -23.77 -39.06
N ALA A 17 -2.21 -23.79 -37.79
CA ALA A 17 -3.52 -23.28 -37.40
C ALA A 17 -3.64 -21.74 -37.56
N ASN A 18 -2.54 -20.99 -37.40
CA ASN A 18 -2.55 -19.53 -37.52
C ASN A 18 -2.48 -19.03 -38.97
N ILE A 19 -1.81 -19.77 -39.88
CA ILE A 19 -1.70 -19.38 -41.30
C ILE A 19 -3.04 -19.57 -42.04
N LEU A 20 -3.85 -20.55 -41.63
CA LEU A 20 -5.16 -20.83 -42.22
C LEU A 20 -6.20 -19.71 -41.99
N ILE A 21 -6.05 -18.91 -40.93
CA ILE A 21 -6.96 -17.79 -40.61
C ILE A 21 -6.74 -16.59 -41.54
N PHE A 22 -5.56 -16.46 -42.15
CA PHE A 22 -5.18 -15.28 -42.96
C PHE A 22 -5.44 -15.40 -44.46
N THR A 23 -5.91 -16.55 -44.95
CA THR A 23 -6.12 -16.79 -46.39
C THR A 23 -7.58 -17.01 -46.79
N ALA A 24 -8.51 -16.99 -45.84
CA ALA A 24 -9.94 -17.03 -46.15
C ALA A 24 -10.45 -15.60 -46.47
N PRO A 25 -11.06 -15.36 -47.65
CA PRO A 25 -11.61 -14.07 -47.97
C PRO A 25 -12.80 -13.76 -47.06
N MET A 26 -12.83 -12.54 -46.51
CA MET A 26 -13.96 -11.94 -45.78
C MET A 26 -15.14 -11.73 -46.74
N LYS A 27 -15.75 -12.82 -47.22
CA LYS A 27 -17.11 -12.82 -47.73
C LYS A 27 -17.99 -13.30 -46.59
N ALA A 28 -18.76 -12.36 -46.06
CA ALA A 28 -19.91 -12.61 -45.22
C ALA A 28 -20.84 -13.61 -45.92
N LEU A 29 -20.61 -14.90 -45.69
CA LEU A 29 -21.61 -15.94 -45.85
C LEU A 29 -22.28 -16.04 -44.50
N ALA A 30 -23.38 -15.31 -44.35
CA ALA A 30 -24.44 -15.67 -43.43
C ALA A 30 -25.03 -17.00 -43.91
N GLU A 31 -24.29 -18.09 -43.72
CA GLU A 31 -24.89 -19.41 -43.63
C GLU A 31 -25.66 -19.41 -42.33
N THR A 32 -26.97 -19.23 -42.46
CA THR A 32 -27.92 -19.55 -41.41
C THR A 32 -27.59 -20.96 -40.94
N CYS A 33 -27.16 -21.11 -39.68
CA CYS A 33 -27.13 -22.40 -39.02
C CYS A 33 -28.53 -23.02 -39.17
N GLU A 34 -28.69 -23.93 -40.13
CA GLU A 34 -29.80 -24.86 -40.11
C GLU A 34 -29.66 -25.65 -38.81
N ALA A 35 -30.68 -25.54 -37.98
CA ALA A 35 -30.72 -26.14 -36.67
C ALA A 35 -30.97 -27.65 -36.82
N ASP A 36 -29.93 -28.38 -37.19
CA ASP A 36 -29.96 -29.85 -37.18
C ASP A 36 -30.17 -30.33 -35.74
N ASN A 37 -31.39 -30.80 -35.49
CA ASN A 37 -31.90 -31.41 -34.25
C ASN A 37 -31.72 -30.58 -32.97
N SER A 38 -32.25 -29.36 -32.98
CA SER A 38 -32.29 -28.43 -31.83
C SER A 38 -33.35 -28.74 -30.76
N PHE A 39 -34.15 -29.81 -30.89
CA PHE A 39 -35.22 -30.12 -29.93
C PHE A 39 -34.71 -30.69 -28.60
N PHE A 40 -33.58 -31.40 -28.59
CA PHE A 40 -33.01 -32.02 -27.38
C PHE A 40 -31.85 -31.22 -26.75
N ASN A 41 -31.17 -30.36 -27.52
CA ASN A 41 -29.98 -29.64 -27.05
C ASN A 41 -30.31 -28.29 -26.36
N MET A 42 -31.33 -27.57 -26.83
CA MET A 42 -31.83 -26.35 -26.17
C MET A 42 -32.31 -26.57 -24.73
N PRO A 43 -33.15 -27.59 -24.42
CA PRO A 43 -33.61 -27.81 -23.05
C PRO A 43 -32.46 -28.22 -22.11
N LEU A 44 -31.44 -28.92 -22.60
CA LEU A 44 -30.26 -29.33 -21.82
C LEU A 44 -29.39 -28.12 -21.43
N LEU A 45 -29.15 -27.20 -22.36
CA LEU A 45 -28.41 -25.95 -22.08
C LEU A 45 -29.16 -25.06 -21.09
N LEU A 46 -30.49 -24.94 -21.25
CA LEU A 46 -31.33 -24.22 -20.29
C LEU A 46 -31.26 -24.87 -18.91
N PHE A 47 -31.28 -26.20 -18.82
CA PHE A 47 -31.18 -26.93 -17.56
C PHE A 47 -29.84 -26.71 -16.85
N VAL A 48 -28.73 -26.77 -17.60
CA VAL A 48 -27.37 -26.47 -17.08
C VAL A 48 -27.26 -25.01 -16.65
N ALA A 49 -27.83 -24.08 -17.40
CA ALA A 49 -27.87 -22.66 -17.04
C ALA A 49 -28.71 -22.42 -15.76
N LEU A 50 -29.84 -23.11 -15.62
CA LEU A 50 -30.71 -23.02 -14.43
C LEU A 50 -30.02 -23.61 -13.19
N ILE A 51 -29.34 -24.75 -13.33
CA ILE A 51 -28.52 -25.34 -12.27
C ILE A 51 -27.36 -24.41 -11.92
N GLY A 52 -26.65 -23.87 -12.91
CA GLY A 52 -25.55 -22.92 -12.69
C GLY A 52 -26.01 -21.64 -11.99
N ALA A 53 -27.15 -21.08 -12.40
CA ALA A 53 -27.74 -19.88 -11.80
C ALA A 53 -28.24 -20.13 -10.36
N THR A 54 -28.84 -21.29 -10.09
CA THR A 54 -29.34 -21.63 -8.76
C THR A 54 -28.20 -21.94 -7.79
N VAL A 55 -27.22 -22.76 -8.19
CA VAL A 55 -26.06 -23.10 -7.36
C VAL A 55 -25.15 -21.88 -7.17
N GLY A 56 -24.88 -21.13 -8.24
CA GLY A 56 -24.08 -19.89 -8.17
C GLY A 56 -24.76 -18.81 -7.32
N GLY A 57 -26.07 -18.64 -7.45
CA GLY A 57 -26.87 -17.71 -6.64
C GLY A 57 -26.91 -18.09 -5.16
N LEU A 58 -27.06 -19.37 -4.84
CA LEU A 58 -27.06 -19.87 -3.46
C LEU A 58 -25.67 -19.70 -2.81
N LEU A 59 -24.61 -20.09 -3.53
CA LEU A 59 -23.24 -19.97 -3.06
C LEU A 59 -22.82 -18.49 -2.87
N ALA A 60 -23.24 -17.60 -3.77
CA ALA A 60 -22.98 -16.17 -3.65
C ALA A 60 -23.70 -15.55 -2.44
N ARG A 61 -24.95 -15.97 -2.17
CA ARG A 61 -25.69 -15.55 -0.97
C ARG A 61 -25.04 -16.05 0.31
N GLN A 62 -24.56 -17.29 0.32
CA GLN A 62 -23.86 -17.87 1.46
C GLN A 62 -22.54 -17.13 1.76
N ARG A 63 -21.72 -16.91 0.73
CA ARG A 63 -20.49 -16.11 0.84
C ARG A 63 -20.75 -14.69 1.30
N LYS A 64 -21.80 -14.03 0.79
CA LYS A 64 -22.18 -12.67 1.22
C LYS A 64 -22.52 -12.63 2.72
N GLY A 65 -23.26 -13.63 3.21
CA GLY A 65 -23.59 -13.73 4.64
C GLY A 65 -22.37 -13.96 5.52
N GLU A 66 -21.47 -14.85 5.13
CA GLU A 66 -20.19 -15.07 5.83
C GLU A 66 -19.33 -13.80 5.84
N LEU A 67 -19.22 -13.12 4.70
CA LEU A 67 -18.43 -11.90 4.57
C LEU A 67 -18.99 -10.76 5.43
N GLN A 68 -20.32 -10.62 5.48
CA GLN A 68 -20.98 -9.67 6.36
C GLN A 68 -20.73 -9.97 7.83
N ARG A 69 -20.79 -11.24 8.24
CA ARG A 69 -20.48 -11.66 9.62
C ARG A 69 -19.03 -11.37 9.98
N VAL A 70 -18.08 -11.74 9.12
CA VAL A 70 -16.65 -11.50 9.33
C VAL A 70 -16.35 -10.00 9.40
N ASN A 71 -16.95 -9.19 8.53
CA ASN A 71 -16.75 -7.75 8.53
C ASN A 71 -17.32 -7.09 9.80
N GLU A 72 -18.49 -7.53 10.24
CA GLU A 72 -19.09 -7.05 11.49
C GLU A 72 -18.24 -7.46 12.71
N GLN A 73 -17.73 -8.69 12.73
CA GLN A 73 -16.78 -9.14 13.75
C GLN A 73 -15.52 -8.28 13.77
N LEU A 74 -14.92 -7.99 12.61
CA LEU A 74 -13.75 -7.11 12.50
C LEU A 74 -14.05 -5.70 12.99
N ARG A 75 -15.22 -5.15 12.66
CA ARG A 75 -15.65 -3.83 13.13
C ARG A 75 -15.80 -3.80 14.65
N GLN A 76 -16.36 -4.85 15.24
CA GLN A 76 -16.49 -4.99 16.69
C GLN A 76 -15.12 -5.12 17.38
N ILE A 77 -14.21 -5.93 16.84
CA ILE A 77 -12.83 -6.07 17.34
C ILE A 77 -12.10 -4.72 17.27
N ASN A 78 -12.17 -4.02 16.13
CA ASN A 78 -11.54 -2.71 15.97
C ASN A 78 -12.12 -1.66 16.93
N ALA A 79 -13.43 -1.68 17.18
CA ALA A 79 -14.07 -0.80 18.16
C ALA A 79 -13.63 -1.12 19.60
N ALA A 80 -13.49 -2.41 19.94
CA ALA A 80 -13.00 -2.86 21.24
C ALA A 80 -11.54 -2.45 21.47
N LEU A 81 -10.67 -2.66 20.48
CA LEU A 81 -9.26 -2.24 20.52
C LEU A 81 -9.12 -0.72 20.69
N ARG A 82 -9.94 0.07 19.99
CA ARG A 82 -9.93 1.55 20.16
C ARG A 82 -10.38 1.98 21.56
N ARG A 83 -11.39 1.33 22.13
CA ARG A 83 -11.81 1.59 23.52
C ARG A 83 -10.71 1.22 24.50
N GLN A 84 -10.04 0.09 24.26
CA GLN A 84 -8.92 -0.36 25.09
C GLN A 84 -7.74 0.60 25.04
N ALA A 85 -7.31 1.04 23.85
CA ALA A 85 -6.25 2.04 23.69
C ALA A 85 -6.59 3.38 24.39
N LYS A 86 -7.87 3.79 24.38
CA LYS A 86 -8.33 4.99 25.09
C LYS A 86 -8.25 4.83 26.61
N ILE A 87 -8.53 3.63 27.14
CA ILE A 87 -8.41 3.33 28.58
C ILE A 87 -6.94 3.25 29.01
N GLU A 88 -6.08 2.61 28.21
CA GLU A 88 -4.63 2.52 28.47
C GLU A 88 -3.94 3.90 28.43
N SER A 89 -4.43 4.82 27.58
CA SER A 89 -3.97 6.20 27.56
C SER A 89 -4.32 6.99 28.83
N TYR A 90 -5.38 6.58 29.54
CA TYR A 90 -5.87 7.24 30.75
C TYR A 90 -5.18 6.72 32.03
N ALA A 91 -4.76 5.45 32.06
CA ALA A 91 -4.07 4.84 33.21
C ALA A 91 -3.11 3.71 32.78
N PRO A 92 -1.81 3.98 32.57
CA PRO A 92 -0.86 3.01 32.03
C PRO A 92 -0.52 1.82 32.95
N SER A 93 -0.78 1.94 34.26
CA SER A 93 -0.29 1.01 35.29
C SER A 93 -1.33 0.08 35.91
N LEU A 94 -2.61 0.21 35.54
CA LEU A 94 -3.70 -0.65 36.03
C LEU A 94 -4.38 -1.33 34.85
N SER A 95 -3.81 -2.45 34.41
CA SER A 95 -4.39 -3.29 33.35
C SER A 95 -5.29 -4.37 33.97
N TYR A 96 -6.59 -4.26 33.74
CA TYR A 96 -7.61 -5.26 34.14
C TYR A 96 -8.02 -6.19 32.99
N ALA A 97 -7.32 -6.18 31.84
CA ALA A 97 -7.69 -7.01 30.70
C ALA A 97 -7.17 -8.47 30.85
N PRO A 98 -7.98 -9.48 30.46
CA PRO A 98 -7.59 -10.89 30.55
C PRO A 98 -6.38 -11.18 29.66
N ILE A 99 -5.49 -12.01 30.19
CA ILE A 99 -4.13 -12.32 29.69
C ILE A 99 -4.10 -12.83 28.23
N GLY A 100 -5.25 -13.20 27.64
CA GLY A 100 -5.36 -13.71 26.26
C GLY A 100 -5.58 -12.67 25.16
N GLY A 101 -5.68 -11.37 25.47
CA GLY A 101 -5.97 -10.31 24.48
C GLY A 101 -4.76 -9.51 23.97
N ARG A 102 -3.55 -9.83 24.43
CA ARG A 102 -2.33 -9.27 23.83
C ARG A 102 -2.04 -10.07 22.56
N ILE A 103 -2.52 -9.57 21.42
CA ILE A 103 -1.80 -9.83 20.18
C ILE A 103 -0.46 -9.14 20.39
N SER A 104 0.56 -9.93 20.74
CA SER A 104 1.92 -9.43 20.84
C SER A 104 2.25 -8.75 19.51
N GLU A 105 2.99 -7.63 19.48
CA GLU A 105 3.46 -7.03 18.20
C GLU A 105 4.17 -8.09 17.32
N LYS A 106 4.64 -9.18 17.94
CA LYS A 106 5.21 -10.40 17.32
C LYS A 106 4.21 -11.31 16.57
N GLU A 107 2.90 -11.13 16.70
CA GLU A 107 1.88 -12.00 16.08
C GLU A 107 1.31 -11.47 14.76
N VAL A 108 1.66 -10.23 14.38
CA VAL A 108 1.47 -9.80 12.99
C VAL A 108 2.69 -10.31 12.23
N ILE A 109 2.49 -11.12 11.19
CA ILE A 109 3.57 -11.51 10.26
C ILE A 109 3.98 -10.25 9.49
N VAL A 110 4.76 -9.39 10.14
CA VAL A 110 5.41 -8.24 9.54
C VAL A 110 6.74 -8.76 9.01
N ASP A 111 7.06 -8.42 7.75
CA ASP A 111 8.39 -8.67 7.20
C ASP A 111 9.44 -8.20 8.23
N PRO A 112 10.40 -9.04 8.65
CA PRO A 112 11.41 -8.65 9.65
C PRO A 112 12.10 -7.32 9.32
N ARG A 113 12.26 -7.00 8.03
CA ARG A 113 12.84 -5.72 7.58
C ARG A 113 11.91 -4.53 7.82
N LYS A 114 10.60 -4.73 7.73
CA LYS A 114 9.60 -3.70 8.01
C LYS A 114 9.49 -3.44 9.52
N GLU A 115 9.61 -4.49 10.34
CA GLU A 115 9.71 -4.32 11.80
C GLU A 115 10.98 -3.54 12.18
N GLU A 116 12.13 -3.90 11.58
CA GLU A 116 13.37 -3.15 11.79
C GLU A 116 13.21 -1.68 11.39
N LEU A 117 12.67 -1.40 10.20
CA LEU A 117 12.40 -0.04 9.73
C LEU A 117 11.59 0.80 10.74
N ILE A 118 10.48 0.23 11.23
CA ILE A 118 9.62 0.92 12.21
C ILE A 118 10.38 1.17 13.52
N SER A 119 11.17 0.19 13.97
CA SER A 119 12.03 0.32 15.15
C SER A 119 13.06 1.44 14.98
N ARG A 120 13.74 1.52 13.83
CA ARG A 120 14.71 2.58 13.50
C ARG A 120 14.06 3.96 13.51
N LEU A 121 12.88 4.11 12.89
CA LEU A 121 12.13 5.37 12.92
C LEU A 121 11.74 5.80 14.35
N LYS A 122 11.36 4.85 15.20
CA LYS A 122 11.02 5.10 16.61
C LYS A 122 12.26 5.50 17.41
N SER A 123 13.39 4.82 17.19
CA SER A 123 14.69 5.13 17.79
C SER A 123 15.16 6.53 17.41
N GLY A 124 15.12 6.88 16.12
CA GLY A 124 15.48 8.20 15.61
C GLY A 124 14.66 9.32 16.25
N LYS A 125 13.34 9.13 16.42
CA LYS A 125 12.47 10.08 17.12
C LYS A 125 12.84 10.23 18.60
N ASN A 126 13.18 9.13 19.27
CA ASN A 126 13.63 9.18 20.66
C ASN A 126 14.95 9.95 20.80
N PHE A 127 15.92 9.72 19.91
CA PHE A 127 17.18 10.47 19.90
C PHE A 127 16.98 11.96 19.62
N LEU A 128 16.06 12.33 18.71
CA LEU A 128 15.68 13.73 18.53
C LEU A 128 15.15 14.36 19.82
N ARG A 129 14.27 13.67 20.54
CA ARG A 129 13.73 14.17 21.83
C ARG A 129 14.83 14.34 22.87
N ASN A 130 15.83 13.46 22.87
CA ASN A 130 16.96 13.49 23.80
C ASN A 130 18.10 14.44 23.36
N GLN A 131 17.95 15.17 22.26
CA GLN A 131 18.98 16.05 21.66
C GLN A 131 20.25 15.31 21.19
N GLU A 132 20.18 14.00 21.00
CA GLU A 132 21.27 13.19 20.45
C GLU A 132 21.22 13.20 18.91
N LEU A 133 21.51 14.37 18.31
CA LEU A 133 21.20 14.67 16.92
C LEU A 133 21.96 13.80 15.89
N GLU A 134 23.21 13.46 16.16
CA GLU A 134 24.01 12.60 15.28
C GLU A 134 23.49 11.16 15.25
N LYS A 135 23.08 10.63 16.39
CA LYS A 135 22.47 9.30 16.49
C LYS A 135 21.11 9.28 15.80
N ALA A 136 20.30 10.32 16.00
CA ALA A 136 19.04 10.48 15.29
C ALA A 136 19.24 10.45 13.77
N PHE A 137 20.21 11.22 13.26
CA PHE A 137 20.56 11.23 11.85
C PHE A 137 20.93 9.83 11.33
N LEU A 138 21.77 9.08 12.07
CA LEU A 138 22.18 7.74 11.67
C LEU A 138 21.00 6.75 11.61
N GLU A 139 20.10 6.78 12.61
CA GLU A 139 18.91 5.93 12.64
C GLU A 139 17.91 6.28 11.52
N PHE A 140 17.73 7.56 11.20
CA PHE A 140 16.87 7.93 10.08
C PHE A 140 17.51 7.62 8.72
N LYS A 141 18.84 7.65 8.61
CA LYS A 141 19.55 7.29 7.39
C LYS A 141 19.38 5.80 7.08
N THR A 142 19.56 4.94 8.08
CA THR A 142 19.35 3.50 7.94
C THR A 142 17.87 3.20 7.66
N ALA A 143 16.94 3.89 8.32
CA ALA A 143 15.51 3.80 8.01
C ALA A 143 15.20 4.19 6.56
N LEU A 144 15.83 5.23 6.02
CA LEU A 144 15.62 5.66 4.63
C LEU A 144 16.10 4.59 3.63
N GLU A 145 17.27 4.00 3.87
CA GLU A 145 17.80 2.92 3.03
C GLU A 145 16.89 1.68 3.06
N LEU A 146 16.39 1.31 4.24
CA LEU A 146 15.42 0.22 4.39
C LEU A 146 14.11 0.52 3.67
N ALA A 147 13.54 1.72 3.85
CA ALA A 147 12.29 2.12 3.20
C ALA A 147 12.40 2.08 1.66
N LYS A 148 13.54 2.56 1.11
CA LYS A 148 13.84 2.45 -0.33
C LYS A 148 13.93 1.00 -0.79
N SER A 149 14.59 0.14 -0.02
CA SER A 149 14.73 -1.29 -0.34
C SER A 149 13.37 -2.02 -0.34
N LEU A 150 12.46 -1.60 0.54
CA LEU A 150 11.10 -2.11 0.66
C LEU A 150 10.13 -1.45 -0.33
N LYS A 151 10.57 -0.41 -1.05
CA LYS A 151 9.73 0.42 -1.92
C LYS A 151 8.49 0.96 -1.21
N ASP A 152 8.64 1.39 0.04
CA ASP A 152 7.56 1.96 0.86
C ASP A 152 7.71 3.49 0.89
N PRO A 153 7.03 4.24 -0.01
CA PRO A 153 7.21 5.69 -0.12
C PRO A 153 6.72 6.44 1.11
N ILE A 154 5.77 5.89 1.86
CA ILE A 154 5.23 6.51 3.08
C ILE A 154 6.32 6.53 4.16
N GLU A 155 6.99 5.40 4.36
CA GLU A 155 8.11 5.33 5.30
C GLU A 155 9.35 6.06 4.79
N GLU A 156 9.56 6.12 3.47
CA GLU A 156 10.62 6.94 2.85
C GLU A 156 10.44 8.42 3.20
N LYS A 157 9.22 8.97 3.08
CA LYS A 157 8.89 10.35 3.48
C LYS A 157 9.12 10.60 4.97
N LYS A 158 8.74 9.65 5.84
CA LYS A 158 8.97 9.78 7.30
C LYS A 158 10.45 9.81 7.66
N ALA A 159 11.25 8.95 7.03
CA ALA A 159 12.70 8.91 7.25
C ALA A 159 13.37 10.19 6.74
N ALA A 160 13.01 10.67 5.53
CA ALA A 160 13.53 11.91 4.97
C ALA A 160 13.21 13.13 5.86
N ARG A 161 11.97 13.24 6.37
CA ARG A 161 11.58 14.29 7.31
C ARG A 161 12.39 14.23 8.62
N GLY A 162 12.64 13.03 9.13
CA GLY A 162 13.48 12.81 10.32
C GLY A 162 14.94 13.24 10.11
N LEU A 163 15.51 12.99 8.93
CA LEU A 163 16.84 13.47 8.53
C LEU A 163 16.87 14.99 8.45
N GLY A 164 15.90 15.60 7.77
CA GLY A 164 15.78 17.06 7.66
C GLY A 164 15.69 17.72 9.04
N ALA A 165 14.85 17.21 9.93
CA ALA A 165 14.72 17.71 11.30
C ALA A 165 16.00 17.54 12.13
N SER A 166 16.73 16.44 11.94
CA SER A 166 18.01 16.19 12.62
C SER A 166 19.08 17.19 12.18
N LEU A 167 19.14 17.49 10.88
CA LEU A 167 20.08 18.45 10.30
C LEU A 167 19.72 19.91 10.65
N GLN A 168 18.44 20.26 10.66
CA GLN A 168 17.96 21.56 11.14
C GLN A 168 18.45 21.84 12.56
N ARG A 169 18.27 20.87 13.49
CA ARG A 169 18.74 21.03 14.87
C ARG A 169 20.26 21.07 15.01
N GLN A 170 21.00 20.56 14.02
CA GLN A 170 22.46 20.68 13.94
C GLN A 170 22.92 22.01 13.31
N GLY A 171 22.01 22.86 12.83
CA GLY A 171 22.35 24.09 12.09
C GLY A 171 22.78 23.85 10.64
N LYS A 172 22.62 22.63 10.12
CA LYS A 172 23.00 22.24 8.74
C LYS A 172 21.83 22.47 7.79
N TYR A 173 21.40 23.72 7.65
CA TYR A 173 20.16 24.08 6.96
C TYR A 173 20.16 23.74 5.46
N GLN A 174 21.30 23.90 4.76
CA GLN A 174 21.40 23.55 3.34
C GLN A 174 21.17 22.06 3.08
N GLU A 175 21.74 21.18 3.92
CA GLU A 175 21.51 19.74 3.82
C GLU A 175 20.08 19.38 4.23
N ALA A 176 19.52 20.04 5.24
CA ALA A 176 18.14 19.81 5.66
C ALA A 176 17.13 20.11 4.54
N ILE A 177 17.35 21.18 3.79
CA ILE A 177 16.50 21.55 2.62
C ILE A 177 16.47 20.40 1.61
N GLN A 178 17.58 19.70 1.38
CA GLN A 178 17.62 18.57 0.43
C GLN A 178 16.69 17.43 0.87
N TYR A 179 16.70 17.08 2.15
CA TYR A 179 15.85 16.01 2.68
C TYR A 179 14.38 16.40 2.80
N HIS A 180 14.07 17.66 3.13
CA HIS A 180 12.68 18.14 3.09
C HIS A 180 12.16 18.25 1.65
N SER A 181 13.01 18.67 0.70
CA SER A 181 12.66 18.68 -0.73
C SER A 181 12.47 17.26 -1.28
N MET A 182 13.17 16.28 -0.74
CA MET A 182 12.96 14.87 -1.07
C MET A 182 11.54 14.40 -0.70
N VAL A 183 10.96 14.89 0.41
CA VAL A 183 9.56 14.59 0.77
C VAL A 183 8.61 15.04 -0.34
N LEU A 184 8.79 16.27 -0.84
CA LEU A 184 8.00 16.83 -1.94
C LEU A 184 8.18 16.02 -3.23
N ALA A 185 9.42 15.68 -3.57
CA ALA A 185 9.73 14.89 -4.76
C ALA A 185 9.11 13.47 -4.72
N ILE A 186 9.03 12.85 -3.54
CA ILE A 186 8.32 11.57 -3.37
C ILE A 186 6.82 11.78 -3.56
N SER A 187 6.24 12.81 -2.96
CA SER A 187 4.82 13.11 -3.13
C SER A 187 4.43 13.34 -4.59
N ASP A 188 5.26 14.07 -5.35
CA ASP A 188 5.06 14.28 -6.79
C ASP A 188 5.12 12.97 -7.59
N ARG A 189 6.03 12.06 -7.20
CA ARG A 189 6.19 10.74 -7.85
C ARG A 189 5.00 9.82 -7.59
N GLU A 190 4.47 9.81 -6.37
CA GLU A 190 3.39 8.90 -5.95
C GLU A 190 1.99 9.49 -6.12
N GLY A 191 1.87 10.80 -6.38
CA GLY A 191 0.60 11.51 -6.45
C GLY A 191 -0.09 11.62 -5.09
N GLU A 192 0.68 11.69 -4.00
CA GLU A 192 0.16 11.64 -2.63
C GLU A 192 0.81 12.73 -1.77
N ASP A 193 -0.01 13.64 -1.28
CA ASP A 193 0.42 14.92 -0.71
C ASP A 193 0.76 14.89 0.79
N SER A 194 0.66 13.74 1.47
CA SER A 194 0.88 13.68 2.92
C SER A 194 2.27 14.19 3.30
N GLY A 195 2.28 15.15 4.23
CA GLY A 195 3.50 15.76 4.73
C GLY A 195 4.07 16.87 3.86
N ASN A 196 3.45 17.24 2.73
CA ASN A 196 3.90 18.38 1.91
C ASN A 196 3.80 19.70 2.67
N THR A 197 2.71 19.91 3.40
CA THR A 197 2.50 21.12 4.21
C THR A 197 3.64 21.29 5.23
N GLU A 198 3.95 20.24 6.01
CA GLU A 198 5.10 20.27 6.94
C GLU A 198 6.45 20.50 6.24
N ALA A 199 6.66 19.90 5.05
CA ALA A 199 7.91 20.06 4.31
C ALA A 199 8.10 21.49 3.79
N TYR A 200 7.05 22.14 3.29
CA TYR A 200 7.14 23.55 2.86
C TYR A 200 7.49 24.49 4.01
N GLY A 201 6.84 24.32 5.16
CA GLY A 201 7.16 25.10 6.37
C GLY A 201 8.61 24.88 6.82
N ALA A 202 9.06 23.62 6.86
CA ALA A 202 10.43 23.31 7.27
C ALA A 202 11.49 23.84 6.29
N ILE A 203 11.22 23.84 4.98
CA ILE A 203 12.11 24.44 3.97
C ILE A 203 12.15 25.96 4.15
N ALA A 204 11.00 26.60 4.38
CA ALA A 204 10.93 28.03 4.63
C ALA A 204 11.73 28.42 5.87
N ASP A 205 11.57 27.69 6.98
CA ASP A 205 12.35 27.87 8.21
C ASP A 205 13.86 27.77 7.93
N CYS A 206 14.29 26.76 7.17
CA CYS A 206 15.71 26.63 6.78
C CYS A 206 16.23 27.82 5.98
N TYR A 207 15.43 28.37 5.05
CA TYR A 207 15.85 29.55 4.27
C TYR A 207 15.90 30.81 5.13
N THR A 208 14.98 30.96 6.09
CA THR A 208 15.00 32.04 7.08
C THR A 208 16.31 32.01 7.88
N GLU A 209 16.71 30.83 8.36
CA GLU A 209 17.96 30.64 9.12
C GLU A 209 19.22 30.87 8.28
N LEU A 210 19.14 30.64 6.95
CA LEU A 210 20.21 30.96 6.01
C LEU A 210 20.24 32.44 5.60
N GLY A 211 19.24 33.24 5.99
CA GLY A 211 19.09 34.65 5.62
C GLY A 211 18.53 34.90 4.22
N ASP A 212 18.09 33.87 3.50
CA ASP A 212 17.47 33.99 2.17
C ASP A 212 15.96 34.22 2.31
N LEU A 213 15.60 35.45 2.70
CA LEU A 213 14.22 35.82 3.03
C LEU A 213 13.29 35.77 1.80
N GLU A 214 13.82 35.97 0.59
CA GLU A 214 13.05 35.91 -0.64
C GLU A 214 12.56 34.48 -0.89
N LYS A 215 13.45 33.49 -0.81
CA LYS A 215 13.05 32.08 -0.93
C LYS A 215 12.19 31.65 0.25
N ALA A 216 12.52 32.07 1.47
CA ALA A 216 11.69 31.76 2.64
C ALA A 216 10.24 32.21 2.44
N GLY A 217 10.02 33.44 1.95
CA GLY A 217 8.69 33.97 1.64
C GLY A 217 7.92 33.11 0.64
N ILE A 218 8.56 32.73 -0.49
CA ILE A 218 7.94 31.86 -1.50
C ILE A 218 7.49 30.52 -0.91
N PHE A 219 8.28 29.93 -0.01
CA PHE A 219 7.94 28.65 0.62
C PHE A 219 6.88 28.80 1.72
N TYR A 220 6.88 29.91 2.48
CA TYR A 220 5.82 30.21 3.43
C TYR A 220 4.47 30.47 2.74
N ASP A 221 4.46 31.16 1.60
CA ASP A 221 3.23 31.38 0.82
C ASP A 221 2.62 30.04 0.38
N LYS A 222 3.45 29.09 -0.07
CA LYS A 222 3.00 27.72 -0.40
C LYS A 222 2.50 26.97 0.83
N TYR A 223 3.16 27.11 1.97
CA TYR A 223 2.74 26.52 3.24
C TYR A 223 1.35 27.04 3.67
N ILE A 224 1.16 28.36 3.66
CA ILE A 224 -0.10 29.01 4.04
C ILE A 224 -1.21 28.63 3.06
N ALA A 225 -0.96 28.70 1.76
CA ALA A 225 -1.94 28.33 0.74
C ALA A 225 -2.44 26.89 0.92
N ARG A 226 -1.59 25.97 1.39
CA ARG A 226 -2.01 24.59 1.69
C ARG A 226 -2.78 24.45 3.00
N LEU A 227 -2.40 25.19 4.04
CA LEU A 227 -3.15 25.21 5.31
C LEU A 227 -4.59 25.72 5.14
N GLU A 228 -4.83 26.60 4.16
CA GLU A 228 -6.17 27.09 3.86
C GLU A 228 -7.04 26.08 3.09
N THR A 229 -6.42 25.07 2.47
CA THR A 229 -7.10 24.05 1.68
C THR A 229 -7.33 22.71 2.39
N ASP A 230 -6.57 22.43 3.46
CA ASP A 230 -6.68 21.21 4.28
C ASP A 230 -7.79 21.32 5.35
#